data_AF-A0A2E6F4V6-F1
#
_entry.id   AF-A0A2E6F4V6-F1
#
_cell.length_a   1.000
_cell.length_b   1.000
_cell.length_c   1.000
_cell.angle_alpha   90.00
_cell.angle_beta   90.00
_cell.angle_gamma   90.00
#
_symmetry.space_group_name_H-M   'P 1'
#
loop_
_entity.id
_entity.type
_entity.pdbx_description
1 polymer ?
#
loop_
_entity_poly.entity_id
_entity_poly.type
_entity_poly.pdbx_seq_one_letter_code
_entity_poly.pdbx_strand_id
1 'polypeptide(L)' 'MKKNETSFEIHIPIKNSEYIIAALTGEEAALNGNKILLSANSLKDLRSRWNTIMRTIEVSHSIIKKMEE' A
#
# COMPACT_ATOMS: atom_id res chain seq x y z
N MET A 1 -28.90 1.16 5.15
CA MET A 1 -28.07 1.82 4.12
C MET A 1 -27.02 0.81 3.66
N LYS A 2 -26.93 0.49 2.36
CA LYS A 2 -25.81 -0.31 1.85
C LYS A 2 -24.54 0.49 2.12
N LYS A 3 -23.63 -0.01 2.96
CA LYS A 3 -22.30 0.59 3.10
C LYS A 3 -21.63 0.43 1.74
N ASN A 4 -21.36 1.54 1.06
CA ASN A 4 -20.58 1.51 -0.18
C ASN A 4 -19.13 1.20 0.21
N GLU A 5 -18.80 -0.08 0.35
CA GLU A 5 -17.42 -0.51 0.46
C GLU A 5 -16.77 -0.32 -0.90
N THR A 6 -15.75 0.53 -0.93
CA THR A 6 -14.91 0.73 -2.11
C THR A 6 -13.54 0.16 -1.79
N SER A 7 -13.04 -0.70 -2.67
CA SER A 7 -11.75 -1.35 -2.50
C SER A 7 -10.87 -1.18 -3.74
N PHE A 8 -9.56 -1.06 -3.52
CA PHE A 8 -8.56 -1.12 -4.58
C PHE A 8 -7.43 -2.09 -4.21
N GLU A 9 -6.90 -2.75 -5.25
CA GLU A 9 -5.77 -3.66 -5.14
C GLU A 9 -4.56 -3.05 -5.84
N ILE A 10 -3.45 -2.94 -5.12
CA ILE A 10 -2.17 -2.47 -5.64
C ILE A 10 -1.27 -3.68 -5.80
N HIS A 11 -0.73 -3.86 -7.01
CA HIS A 11 0.24 -4.91 -7.30
C HIS A 11 1.65 -4.33 -7.28
N ILE A 12 2.50 -4.85 -6.40
CA ILE A 12 3.90 -4.44 -6.28
C ILE A 12 4.77 -5.40 -7.12
N PRO A 13 5.78 -4.90 -7.85
CA PRO A 13 6.79 -5.76 -8.49
C PRO A 13 7.41 -6.73 -7.47
N ILE A 14 7.60 -8.00 -7.86
CA ILE A 14 8.11 -9.05 -6.96
C ILE A 14 9.49 -8.67 -6.41
N LYS A 15 10.35 -8.08 -7.25
CA LYS A 15 11.67 -7.58 -6.84
C LYS A 15 11.50 -6.52 -5.76
N ASN A 16 12.04 -6.81 -4.57
CA ASN A 16 12.00 -5.94 -3.39
C ASN A 16 10.60 -5.72 -2.77
N SER A 17 9.61 -6.52 -3.15
CA SER A 17 8.25 -6.46 -2.57
C SER A 17 8.26 -6.66 -1.07
N GLU A 18 9.11 -7.54 -0.55
CA GLU A 18 9.24 -7.83 0.89
C GLU A 18 9.55 -6.58 1.73
N TYR A 19 10.43 -5.70 1.26
CA TYR A 19 10.78 -4.46 1.96
C TYR A 19 9.63 -3.46 1.97
N ILE A 20 8.91 -3.37 0.85
CA ILE A 20 7.75 -2.49 0.74
C ILE A 20 6.61 -2.99 1.63
N ILE A 21 6.36 -4.30 1.65
CA ILE A 21 5.35 -4.94 2.52
C ILE A 21 5.72 -4.78 3.99
N ALA A 22 6.99 -4.97 4.35
CA ALA A 22 7.47 -4.75 5.70
C ALA A 22 7.27 -3.29 6.14
N ALA A 23 7.54 -2.32 5.27
CA ALA A 23 7.31 -0.90 5.55
C ALA A 23 5.82 -0.54 5.72
N LEU A 24 4.91 -1.33 5.15
CA LEU A 24 3.46 -1.18 5.28
C LEU A 24 2.88 -1.96 6.46
N THR A 25 3.70 -2.74 7.17
CA THR A 25 3.25 -3.52 8.33
C THR A 25 2.86 -2.57 9.46
N GLY A 26 1.58 -2.56 9.81
CA GLY A 26 0.99 -1.64 10.80
C GLY A 26 0.04 -0.59 10.21
N GLU A 27 0.00 -0.46 8.89
CA GLU A 27 -1.04 0.32 8.20
C GLU A 27 -2.36 -0.48 8.12
N GLU A 28 -3.49 0.22 8.00
CA GLU A 28 -4.81 -0.42 7.81
C GLU A 28 -5.00 -0.93 6.37
N ALA A 29 -4.10 -1.81 5.94
CA ALA A 29 -4.08 -2.44 4.63
C ALA A 29 -3.90 -3.96 4.77
N ALA A 30 -4.65 -4.75 3.99
CA ALA A 30 -4.46 -6.18 3.95
C ALA A 30 -3.36 -6.53 2.94
N LEU A 31 -2.37 -7.31 3.36
CA LEU A 31 -1.21 -7.69 2.56
C LEU A 31 -1.34 -9.17 2.18
N ASN A 32 -1.27 -9.49 0.89
CA ASN A 32 -1.34 -10.87 0.38
C ASN A 32 -0.30 -11.10 -0.72
N GLY A 33 0.83 -11.71 -0.37
CA GLY A 33 1.97 -11.82 -1.28
C GLY A 33 2.40 -10.42 -1.72
N ASN A 34 2.49 -10.19 -3.03
CA ASN A 34 2.85 -8.88 -3.60
C ASN A 34 1.66 -7.93 -3.83
N LYS A 35 0.52 -8.18 -3.18
CA LYS A 35 -0.70 -7.37 -3.31
C LYS A 35 -1.01 -6.64 -2.01
N ILE A 36 -1.43 -5.38 -2.14
CA ILE A 36 -1.98 -4.57 -1.05
C ILE A 36 -3.45 -4.32 -1.37
N LEU A 37 -4.34 -4.74 -0.47
CA LEU A 37 -5.76 -4.49 -0.54
C LEU A 37 -6.14 -3.38 0.43
N LEU A 38 -6.75 -2.33 -0.09
CA LEU A 38 -7.30 -1.21 0.68
C LEU A 38 -8.82 -1.26 0.59
N SER A 39 -9.48 -1.21 1.74
CA SER A 39 -10.94 -1.15 1.84
C SER A 39 -11.33 0.02 2.73
N ALA A 40 -12.34 0.78 2.32
CA ALA A 40 -12.83 1.92 3.09
C ALA A 40 -14.33 2.10 2.93
N ASN A 41 -14.94 2.72 3.96
CA ASN A 41 -16.38 3.00 4.01
C ASN A 41 -16.77 4.31 3.29
N SER A 42 -15.79 5.07 2.81
CA SER A 42 -16.00 6.30 2.05
C SER A 42 -14.83 6.59 1.11
N LEU A 43 -15.09 7.33 0.02
CA LEU A 43 -14.04 7.77 -0.90
C LEU A 43 -13.01 8.71 -0.25
N LYS A 44 -13.42 9.49 0.76
CA LYS A 44 -12.51 10.39 1.49
C LYS A 44 -11.49 9.59 2.30
N ASP A 45 -11.96 8.57 3.03
CA ASP A 45 -11.11 7.66 3.79
C ASP A 45 -10.19 6.86 2.85
N LEU A 46 -10.74 6.33 1.76
CA LEU A 46 -9.97 5.62 0.74
C LEU A 46 -8.85 6.47 0.14
N ARG A 47 -9.13 7.72 -0.20
CA ARG A 47 -8.14 8.67 -0.71
C ARG A 47 -7.04 8.94 0.32
N SER A 48 -7.41 9.09 1.59
CA SER A 48 -6.45 9.31 2.67
C SER A 48 -5.51 8.11 2.80
N ARG A 49 -6.06 6.89 2.88
CA ARG A 49 -5.28 5.65 2.96
C ARG A 49 -4.39 5.47 1.74
N TRP A 50 -4.93 5.69 0.55
CA TRP A 50 -4.16 5.63 -0.71
C TRP A 50 -2.91 6.52 -0.66
N ASN A 51 -3.07 7.77 -0.20
CA ASN A 51 -1.95 8.71 -0.11
C ASN A 51 -0.86 8.20 0.85
N THR A 52 -1.25 7.67 2.01
CA THR A 52 -0.29 7.10 2.98
C THR A 52 0.47 5.93 2.37
N ILE A 53 -0.24 4.96 1.79
CA ILE A 53 0.35 3.75 1.21
C ILE A 53 1.29 4.10 0.06
N MET A 54 0.86 4.97 -0.86
CA MET A 54 1.71 5.41 -1.97
C MET A 54 2.96 6.14 -1.48
N ARG A 55 2.83 6.99 -0.46
CA ARG A 55 3.98 7.70 0.12
C ARG A 55 4.99 6.72 0.71
N THR A 56 4.53 5.70 1.43
CA THR A 56 5.40 4.65 1.98
C THR A 56 6.07 3.85 0.88
N ILE A 57 5.36 3.47 -0.17
CA ILE A 57 5.93 2.79 -1.35
C ILE A 57 7.03 3.63 -2.00
N GLU A 58 6.78 4.93 -2.23
CA GLU A 58 7.76 5.85 -2.83
C GLU A 58 9.05 5.96 -2.00
N VAL A 59 8.91 6.14 -0.68
CA VAL A 59 10.05 6.28 0.23
C VAL A 59 10.85 4.99 0.27
N SER A 60 10.19 3.83 0.43
CA SER A 60 10.83 2.52 0.41
C SER A 60 11.58 2.29 -0.88
N HIS A 61 10.97 2.59 -2.03
CA HIS A 61 11.62 2.47 -3.33
C HIS A 61 12.87 3.35 -3.45
N SER A 62 12.81 4.60 -2.97
CA SER A 62 13.96 5.50 -2.99
C SER A 62 15.13 5.00 -2.12
N ILE A 63 14.85 4.40 -0.96
CA ILE A 63 15.88 3.84 -0.08
C ILE A 63 16.52 2.62 -0.72
N ILE A 64 15.71 1.69 -1.23
CA ILE A 64 16.18 0.48 -1.90
C ILE A 64 17.10 0.84 -3.06
N LYS A 65 16.72 1.82 -3.89
CA LYS A 65 17.54 2.28 -5.00
C LYS A 65 18.91 2.81 -4.55
N LYS A 66 18.95 3.56 -3.44
CA LYS A 66 20.22 4.07 -2.87
C LYS A 66 21.13 2.98 -2.31
N MET A 67 20.59 1.80 -1.98
CA MET A 67 21.38 0.65 -1.52
C MET A 67 21.93 -0.19 -2.67
N GLU A 68 21.32 -0.09 -3.86
CA GLU A 68 21.78 -0.76 -5.07
C GLU A 68 22.87 0.04 -5.84
N GLU A 69 23.07 1.32 -5.49
CA GLU A 69 24.12 2.24 -6.00
C GLU A 69 25.40 2.17 -5.17
#